data_AF-A0A962B5G5-F1
#
_entry.id   AF-A0A962B5G5-F1
#
_cell.length_a   1.000
_cell.length_b   1.000
_cell.length_c   1.000
_cell.angle_alpha   90.00
_cell.angle_beta   90.00
_cell.angle_gamma   90.00
#
_symmetry.space_group_name_H-M   'P 1'
#
loop_
_entity.id
_entity.type
_entity.pdbx_description
1 polymer ?
#
loop_
_entity_poly.entity_id
_entity_poly.type
_entity_poly.pdbx_seq_one_letter_code
_entity_poly.pdbx_strand_id
1 'polypeptide(L)' 'MKRYSGISVLREALRGNAGWTRAWRDPDPKPHYDVIVVGSGHGLATAYYLAKEHGIRNVAVLEKGWLGG' A
#
# COMPACT_ATOMS: atom_id res chain seq x y z
N MET A 1 10.30 0.68 -7.29
CA MET A 1 8.92 0.94 -7.74
C MET A 1 8.99 1.65 -9.08
N LYS A 2 8.20 1.23 -10.08
CA LYS A 2 8.09 1.97 -11.34
C LYS A 2 7.48 3.35 -11.02
N ARG A 3 8.13 4.43 -11.46
CA ARG A 3 7.63 5.79 -11.24
C ARG A 3 6.44 6.03 -12.15
N TYR A 4 5.29 6.39 -11.56
CA TYR A 4 4.11 6.76 -12.33
C TYR A 4 4.36 8.10 -13.05
N SER A 5 4.13 8.12 -14.36
CA SER A 5 4.14 9.31 -15.21
C SER A 5 3.13 9.15 -16.36
N GLY A 6 2.72 10.26 -16.98
CA GLY A 6 1.79 10.19 -18.12
C GLY A 6 2.30 9.31 -19.26
N ILE A 7 3.60 9.37 -19.54
CA ILE A 7 4.25 8.53 -20.56
C ILE A 7 4.24 7.05 -20.15
N SER A 8 4.50 6.74 -18.88
CA SER A 8 4.45 5.34 -18.42
C SER A 8 3.04 4.79 -18.49
N VAL A 9 2.03 5.58 -18.14
CA VAL A 9 0.63 5.16 -18.22
C VAL A 9 0.22 4.90 -19.67
N LEU A 10 0.53 5.80 -20.61
CA LEU A 10 0.24 5.58 -22.03
C LEU A 10 0.97 4.33 -22.57
N ARG A 11 2.24 4.16 -22.22
CA ARG A 11 3.02 2.99 -22.64
C ARG A 11 2.45 1.69 -22.10
N GLU A 12 2.07 1.65 -20.83
CA GLU A 12 1.50 0.44 -20.22
C GLU A 12 0.07 0.18 -20.72
N ALA A 13 -0.71 1.21 -21.04
CA ALA A 13 -2.02 1.05 -21.70
C ALA A 13 -1.90 0.35 -23.06
N LEU A 14 -0.91 0.73 -23.87
CA LEU A 14 -0.62 0.07 -25.15
C LEU A 14 -0.06 -1.36 -24.98
N ARG A 15 0.49 -1.68 -23.81
CA ARG A 15 1.06 -3.00 -23.47
C ARG A 15 0.12 -3.87 -22.64
N GLY A 16 -1.15 -3.48 -22.51
CA GLY A 16 -2.12 -4.24 -21.72
C GLY A 16 -1.78 -4.35 -20.23
N ASN A 17 -1.13 -3.32 -19.66
CA ASN A 17 -0.73 -3.24 -18.24
C ASN A 17 0.28 -4.31 -17.77
N ALA A 18 0.97 -4.99 -18.69
CA ALA A 18 1.90 -6.08 -18.37
C ALA A 18 3.20 -5.64 -17.67
N GLY A 19 3.58 -4.36 -17.72
CA GLY A 19 4.84 -3.87 -17.18
C GLY A 19 4.77 -3.31 -15.76
N TRP A 20 3.64 -3.35 -15.07
CA TRP A 20 3.54 -2.83 -13.71
C TRP A 20 4.22 -3.74 -12.70
N THR A 21 4.98 -3.14 -11.77
CA THR A 21 5.53 -3.85 -10.61
C THR A 21 4.53 -3.80 -9.46
N ARG A 22 4.49 -4.83 -8.60
CA ARG A 22 3.63 -4.86 -7.41
C ARG A 22 3.78 -3.57 -6.59
N ALA A 23 2.66 -2.92 -6.30
CA ALA A 23 2.64 -1.63 -5.59
C ALA A 23 2.90 -1.78 -4.09
N TRP A 24 2.44 -2.89 -3.51
CA TRP A 24 2.56 -3.20 -2.08
C TRP A 24 3.38 -4.46 -1.87
N ARG A 25 4.05 -4.54 -0.73
CA ARG A 25 4.64 -5.81 -0.26
C ARG A 25 3.53 -6.67 0.33
N ASP A 26 3.74 -7.97 0.34
CA ASP A 26 2.83 -8.97 0.89
C ASP A 26 3.58 -9.84 1.90
N PRO A 27 3.96 -9.25 3.06
CA PRO A 27 4.69 -9.96 4.09
C PRO A 27 3.74 -10.73 5.01
N ASP A 28 4.23 -11.86 5.56
CA ASP A 28 3.54 -12.50 6.67
C ASP A 28 3.44 -11.56 7.88
N PRO A 29 2.32 -11.60 8.64
CA PRO A 29 2.17 -10.80 9.84
C PRO A 29 3.25 -11.11 10.87
N LYS A 30 3.82 -10.06 11.46
CA LYS A 30 4.70 -10.20 12.62
C LYS A 30 3.87 -10.62 13.85
N PRO A 31 4.50 -11.25 14.85
CA PRO A 31 3.83 -11.59 16.11
C PRO A 31 3.27 -10.36 16.85
N HIS A 32 3.91 -9.19 16.71
CA HIS A 32 3.56 -7.97 17.44
C HIS A 32 3.69 -6.71 16.58
N TYR A 33 2.78 -5.77 16.84
CA TYR A 33 2.74 -4.43 16.27
C TYR A 33 2.38 -3.42 17.35
N ASP A 34 2.85 -2.19 17.20
CA ASP A 34 2.50 -1.12 18.14
C ASP A 34 1.04 -0.68 17.91
N VAL A 35 0.59 -0.75 16.66
CA VAL A 35 -0.77 -0.44 16.25
C VAL A 35 -1.22 -1.42 15.16
N ILE A 36 -2.45 -1.92 15.28
CA ILE A 36 -3.13 -2.68 14.23
C ILE A 36 -4.35 -1.89 13.79
N VAL A 37 -4.42 -1.56 12.50
CA VAL A 37 -5.54 -0.88 11.86
C VAL A 37 -6.34 -1.91 11.08
N VAL A 38 -7.65 -2.00 11.34
CA VAL A 38 -8.56 -2.93 10.64
C VAL A 38 -9.39 -2.14 9.63
N GLY A 39 -9.26 -2.48 8.34
CA GLY A 39 -9.88 -1.83 7.19
C GLY A 39 -8.92 -0.96 6.39
N SER A 40 -8.80 -1.18 5.07
CA SER A 40 -7.78 -0.51 4.23
C SER A 40 -8.14 0.89 3.76
N GLY A 41 -9.43 1.20 3.58
CA GLY A 41 -9.86 2.45 2.92
C GLY A 41 -9.28 3.69 3.59
N HIS A 42 -9.76 4.00 4.80
CA HIS A 42 -9.19 5.08 5.61
C HIS A 42 -7.98 4.62 6.43
N GLY A 43 -7.85 3.31 6.67
CA GLY A 43 -6.78 2.79 7.53
C GLY A 43 -5.38 2.95 6.96
N LEU A 44 -5.22 2.96 5.63
CA LEU A 44 -3.94 3.31 4.99
C LEU A 44 -3.53 4.76 5.26
N ALA A 45 -4.49 5.70 5.24
CA ALA A 45 -4.25 7.09 5.59
C ALA A 45 -3.86 7.22 7.07
N THR A 46 -4.58 6.51 7.96
CA THR A 46 -4.24 6.47 9.39
C THR A 46 -2.81 5.96 9.62
N ALA A 47 -2.43 4.84 8.99
CA ALA A 47 -1.07 4.30 9.10
C ALA A 47 -0.01 5.29 8.58
N TYR A 48 -0.32 6.01 7.50
CA TYR A 48 0.57 7.05 6.97
C TYR A 48 0.78 8.19 7.98
N TYR A 49 -0.29 8.72 8.57
CA TYR A 49 -0.21 9.82 9.53
C TYR A 49 0.43 9.39 10.86
N LEU A 50 0.18 8.17 11.32
CA LEU A 50 0.88 7.58 12.46
C LEU A 50 2.40 7.55 12.23
N ALA A 51 2.83 7.14 11.04
CA ALA A 51 4.25 7.09 10.71
C ALA A 51 4.87 8.48 10.51
N LYS A 52 4.16 9.40 9.85
CA LYS A 52 4.67 10.71 9.46
C LYS A 52 4.66 11.73 10.59
N GLU A 53 3.52 11.88 11.28
CA GLU A 53 3.32 12.93 12.29
C GLU A 53 3.66 12.44 13.69
N HIS A 54 3.45 11.15 13.97
CA HIS A 54 3.66 10.57 15.31
C HIS A 54 4.89 9.66 15.42
N GLY A 55 5.59 9.39 14.31
CA GLY A 55 6.78 8.53 14.32
C GLY A 55 6.50 7.04 14.61
N ILE A 56 5.24 6.62 14.65
CA ILE A 56 4.82 5.23 14.92
C ILE A 56 4.87 4.47 13.60
N ARG A 57 5.91 3.65 13.41
CA ARG A 57 6.20 3.00 12.12
C ARG A 57 5.96 1.48 12.12
N ASN A 58 5.77 0.88 13.29
CA ASN A 58 5.46 -0.54 13.42
C ASN A 58 3.94 -0.76 13.42
N VAL A 59 3.31 -0.49 12.28
CA VAL A 59 1.86 -0.54 12.10
C VAL A 59 1.48 -1.65 11.12
N ALA A 60 0.49 -2.46 11.47
CA ALA A 60 -0.17 -3.38 10.55
C ALA A 60 -1.50 -2.80 10.06
N VAL A 61 -1.81 -2.92 8.77
CA VAL A 61 -3.13 -2.63 8.22
C VAL A 61 -3.70 -3.95 7.69
N LEU A 62 -4.82 -4.40 8.25
CA LEU A 62 -5.48 -5.65 7.91
C LEU A 62 -6.77 -5.37 7.16
N GLU A 63 -6.97 -6.03 6.04
CA GLU A 63 -8.17 -5.91 5.20
C GLU A 63 -8.71 -7.32 4.91
N LYS A 64 -10.03 -7.48 4.89
CA LYS A 64 -10.66 -8.76 4.57
C LYS A 64 -10.59 -9.03 3.06
N GLY A 65 -10.71 -7.98 2.26
CA GLY A 65 -10.69 -8.03 0.80
C GLY A 65 -9.35 -7.63 0.18
N TRP A 66 -9.42 -7.12 -1.05
CA TRP A 66 -8.26 -6.61 -1.78
C TRP A 66 -7.91 -5.20 -1.30
N LEU A 67 -6.62 -4.95 -1.10
CA LEU A 67 -6.10 -3.61 -0.82
C LEU A 67 -6.39 -2.67 -2.00
N GLY A 68 -7.28 -1.71 -1.77
CA GLY A 68 -7.67 -0.73 -2.79
C GLY A 68 -9.07 -0.92 -3.38
N GLY A 69 -9.79 -1.99 -3.00
CA GLY A 69 -11.12 -2.31 -3.53
C GLY A 69 -11.07 -3.00 -4.88
#